data_AF-A0A7W6NNV8-F1
#
_entry.id   AF-A0A7W6NNV8-F1
#
_cell.length_a   1.000
_cell.length_b   1.000
_cell.length_c   1.000
_cell.angle_alpha   90.00
_cell.angle_beta   90.00
_cell.angle_gamma   90.00
#
_symmetry.space_group_name_H-M   'P 1'
#
loop_
_entity.id
_entity.type
_entity.pdbx_description
1 polymer ?
#
loop_
_entity_poly.entity_id
_entity_poly.type
_entity_poly.pdbx_seq_one_letter_code
_entity_poly.pdbx_strand_id
1 'polypeptide(L)'
;MARGLKSVLLWSAAGLGGLFVLMFLAGVGAGYVSARGTDLGPATVWGLAVFAIVMMAGSLAAGAGWMRSIDEAAQEAHKSAWYWGGTVGMTVGMVFMIMTILPQTADLDIPAWINGRTDPAAYMAAGAFGILFLMLAGYLIAWAWWWWRRR
;
A
#
# COMPACT_ATOMS: atom_id res chain seq x y z
N MET A 1 -17.65 -8.76 21.70
CA MET A 1 -16.55 -7.95 21.10
C MET A 1 -15.53 -7.65 22.19
N ALA A 2 -14.28 -8.13 22.07
CA ALA A 2 -13.23 -7.83 23.06
C ALA A 2 -13.06 -6.31 23.20
N ARG A 3 -12.93 -5.79 24.43
CA ARG A 3 -12.84 -4.33 24.70
C ARG A 3 -11.77 -3.62 23.86
N GLY A 4 -10.69 -4.31 23.50
CA GLY A 4 -9.62 -3.78 22.65
C GLY A 4 -10.04 -3.45 21.22
N LEU A 5 -10.91 -4.25 20.60
CA LEU A 5 -11.25 -4.10 19.18
C LEU A 5 -12.03 -2.81 18.90
N LYS A 6 -12.97 -2.44 19.78
CA LYS A 6 -13.72 -1.18 19.66
C LYS A 6 -12.80 0.04 19.75
N SER A 7 -11.84 0.00 20.66
CA SER A 7 -10.84 1.06 20.83
C SER A 7 -9.99 1.20 19.57
N VAL A 8 -9.46 0.08 19.04
CA VAL A 8 -8.66 0.08 17.80
C VAL A 8 -9.47 0.65 16.63
N LEU A 9 -10.74 0.25 16.47
CA LEU A 9 -11.59 0.76 15.40
C LEU A 9 -11.83 2.27 15.53
N LEU A 10 -12.12 2.77 16.74
CA LEU A 10 -12.34 4.20 16.99
C LEU A 10 -11.07 5.02 16.71
N TRP A 11 -9.91 4.56 17.17
CA TRP A 11 -8.63 5.24 16.92
C TRP A 11 -8.24 5.22 15.44
N SER A 12 -8.47 4.11 14.74
CA SER A 12 -8.26 4.03 13.29
C SER A 12 -9.20 4.97 12.53
N ALA A 13 -10.47 5.05 12.93
CA ALA A 13 -11.44 5.97 12.31
C ALA A 13 -11.09 7.43 12.58
N ALA A 14 -10.71 7.77 13.82
CA ALA A 14 -10.24 9.10 14.18
C ALA A 14 -8.95 9.47 13.43
N GLY A 15 -8.01 8.53 13.31
CA GLY A 15 -6.79 8.70 12.52
C GLY A 15 -7.07 8.96 11.04
N LEU A 16 -8.00 8.20 10.44
CA LEU A 16 -8.45 8.42 9.06
C LEU A 16 -9.15 9.78 8.89
N GLY A 17 -9.99 10.18 9.85
CA GLY A 17 -10.62 11.51 9.84
C GLY A 17 -9.58 12.62 9.92
N GLY A 18 -8.62 12.51 10.84
CA GLY A 18 -7.50 13.45 10.97
C GLY A 18 -6.65 13.51 9.71
N LEU A 19 -6.43 12.38 9.04
CA LEU A 19 -5.74 12.33 7.75
C LEU A 19 -6.46 13.15 6.68
N PHE A 20 -7.78 12.98 6.53
CA PHE A 20 -8.54 13.75 5.55
C PHE A 20 -8.47 15.26 5.83
N VAL A 21 -8.55 15.66 7.09
CA VAL A 21 -8.39 17.06 7.49
C VAL A 21 -6.99 17.58 7.13
N LEU A 22 -5.94 16.81 7.45
CA LEU A 22 -4.57 17.19 7.12
C LEU A 22 -4.34 17.30 5.60
N MET A 23 -4.84 16.34 4.81
CA MET A 23 -4.74 16.38 3.35
C MET A 23 -5.48 17.60 2.77
N PHE A 24 -6.67 17.91 3.30
CA PHE A 24 -7.41 19.10 2.91
C PHE A 24 -6.62 20.39 3.20
N LEU A 25 -6.12 20.54 4.43
CA LEU A 25 -5.34 21.71 4.83
C LEU A 25 -4.04 21.85 4.03
N ALA A 26 -3.34 20.73 3.78
CA ALA A 26 -2.15 20.71 2.94
C ALA A 26 -2.46 21.13 1.50
N GLY A 27 -3.57 20.65 0.93
CA GLY A 27 -4.03 21.04 -0.42
C GLY A 27 -4.37 22.53 -0.51
N VAL A 28 -5.09 23.08 0.48
CA VAL A 28 -5.39 24.51 0.57
C VAL A 28 -4.10 25.35 0.67
N GLY A 29 -3.16 24.94 1.53
CA GLY A 29 -1.88 25.61 1.70
C GLY A 29 -1.03 25.59 0.42
N ALA A 30 -0.91 24.43 -0.22
CA ALA A 30 -0.20 24.29 -1.48
C ALA A 30 -0.81 25.16 -2.59
N GLY A 31 -2.14 25.18 -2.69
CA GLY A 31 -2.86 26.05 -3.64
C GLY A 31 -2.61 27.54 -3.38
N TYR A 32 -2.65 27.98 -2.13
CA TYR A 32 -2.37 29.38 -1.76
C TYR A 32 -0.95 29.81 -2.11
N VAL A 33 0.05 28.97 -1.80
CA VAL A 33 1.47 29.28 -2.10
C VAL A 33 1.73 29.26 -3.60
N SER A 34 1.13 28.31 -4.33
CA SER A 34 1.19 28.25 -5.79
C SER A 34 0.61 29.51 -6.44
N ALA A 35 -0.53 30.01 -5.94
CA ALA A 35 -1.14 31.26 -6.42
C ALA A 35 -0.26 32.50 -6.19
N ARG A 36 0.72 32.43 -5.28
CA ARG A 36 1.73 33.48 -5.04
C ARG A 36 2.97 33.35 -5.95
N GLY A 37 3.00 32.37 -6.86
CA GLY A 37 4.13 32.12 -7.76
C GLY A 37 5.38 31.58 -7.06
N THR A 38 5.25 31.09 -5.84
CA THR A 38 6.36 30.49 -5.10
C THR A 38 6.53 29.03 -5.53
N ASP A 39 7.72 28.66 -5.98
CA ASP A 39 8.03 27.26 -6.30
C ASP A 39 8.22 26.44 -5.03
N LEU A 40 7.38 25.42 -4.87
CA LEU A 40 7.42 24.48 -3.76
C LEU A 40 8.15 23.18 -4.09
N GLY A 41 8.71 23.01 -5.30
CA GLY A 41 9.18 21.72 -5.83
C GLY A 41 9.95 20.86 -4.81
N PRO A 42 11.12 21.30 -4.31
CA PRO A 42 11.90 20.52 -3.35
C PRO A 42 11.18 20.30 -2.01
N ALA A 43 10.51 21.33 -1.48
CA ALA A 43 9.79 21.25 -0.21
C ALA A 43 8.60 20.27 -0.28
N THR A 44 7.94 20.18 -1.44
CA THR A 44 6.83 19.26 -1.68
C THR A 44 7.30 17.81 -1.65
N VAL A 45 8.45 17.51 -2.26
CA VAL A 45 9.02 16.16 -2.25
C VAL A 45 9.34 15.71 -0.83
N TRP A 46 10.02 16.54 -0.05
CA TRP A 46 10.35 16.20 1.35
C TRP A 46 9.10 16.13 2.23
N GLY A 47 8.14 17.04 2.03
CA GLY A 47 6.85 17.00 2.71
C GLY A 47 6.08 15.72 2.44
N LEU A 48 6.00 15.29 1.17
CA LEU A 48 5.38 14.02 0.78
C LEU A 48 6.14 12.81 1.32
N ALA A 49 7.46 12.85 1.37
CA ALA A 49 8.27 11.77 1.93
C ALA A 49 8.01 11.60 3.44
N VAL A 50 8.02 12.68 4.22
CA VAL A 50 7.68 12.65 5.65
C VAL A 50 6.25 12.16 5.86
N PHE A 51 5.31 12.68 5.08
CA PHE A 51 3.92 12.24 5.12
C PHE A 51 3.79 10.74 4.84
N ALA A 52 4.44 10.23 3.79
CA ALA A 52 4.43 8.81 3.45
C ALA A 52 5.01 7.96 4.59
N ILE A 53 6.12 8.37 5.21
CA ILE A 53 6.73 7.67 6.35
C ILE A 53 5.76 7.60 7.53
N VAL A 54 5.14 8.72 7.90
CA VAL A 54 4.16 8.78 9.00
C VAL A 54 2.97 7.87 8.70
N MET A 55 2.48 7.88 7.46
CA MET A 55 1.37 7.03 7.02
C MET A 55 1.72 5.55 7.08
N MET A 56 2.92 5.16 6.64
CA MET A 56 3.39 3.77 6.72
C MET A 56 3.56 3.32 8.17
N ALA A 57 4.17 4.15 9.02
CA ALA A 57 4.33 3.86 10.45
C ALA A 57 2.97 3.73 11.16
N GLY A 58 2.04 4.63 10.88
CA GLY A 58 0.67 4.58 11.39
C GLY A 58 -0.08 3.32 10.95
N SER A 59 0.06 2.93 9.67
CA SER A 59 -0.53 1.71 9.12
C SER A 59 0.01 0.45 9.81
N LEU A 60 1.33 0.40 10.05
CA LEU A 60 1.96 -0.69 10.80
C LEU A 60 1.47 -0.75 12.25
N ALA A 61 1.40 0.39 12.93
CA ALA A 61 0.93 0.46 14.32
C ALA A 61 -0.55 0.01 14.43
N ALA A 62 -1.41 0.51 13.54
CA ALA A 62 -2.82 0.12 13.47
C ALA A 62 -2.98 -1.36 13.16
N GLY A 63 -2.24 -1.88 12.18
CA GLY A 63 -2.24 -3.31 11.83
C GLY A 63 -1.77 -4.19 12.98
N ALA A 64 -0.72 -3.80 13.69
CA ALA A 64 -0.20 -4.53 14.85
C ALA A 64 -1.16 -4.46 16.06
N GLY A 65 -1.84 -3.33 16.26
CA GLY A 65 -2.90 -3.20 17.26
C GLY A 65 -4.11 -4.07 16.93
N TRP A 66 -4.51 -4.08 15.66
CA TRP A 66 -5.62 -4.90 15.16
C TRP A 66 -5.33 -6.40 15.29
N MET A 67 -4.16 -6.85 14.85
CA MET A 67 -3.74 -8.26 14.91
C MET A 67 -3.76 -8.80 16.34
N ARG A 68 -3.38 -8.00 17.33
CA ARG A 68 -3.44 -8.38 18.76
C ARG A 68 -4.86 -8.41 19.34
N SER A 69 -5.83 -7.80 18.67
CA SER A 69 -7.20 -7.62 19.17
C SER A 69 -8.20 -8.66 18.64
N ILE A 70 -7.87 -9.34 17.55
CA ILE A 70 -8.68 -10.39 16.93
C ILE A 70 -8.38 -11.75 17.54
N ASP A 71 -9.29 -12.71 17.35
CA ASP A 71 -9.13 -14.08 17.86
C ASP A 71 -7.99 -14.85 17.17
N GLU A 72 -7.55 -15.94 17.79
CA GLU A 72 -6.43 -16.76 17.33
C GLU A 72 -6.68 -17.38 15.95
N ALA A 73 -7.91 -17.80 15.66
CA ALA A 73 -8.24 -18.40 14.37
C ALA A 73 -8.09 -17.37 13.23
N ALA A 74 -8.56 -16.14 13.45
CA ALA A 74 -8.35 -15.03 12.54
C ALA A 74 -6.85 -14.69 12.42
N GLN A 75 -6.10 -14.65 13.52
CA GLN A 75 -4.65 -14.42 13.45
C GLN A 75 -3.93 -15.47 12.60
N GLU A 76 -4.24 -16.76 12.77
CA GLU A 76 -3.65 -17.82 11.96
C GLU A 76 -4.07 -17.72 10.49
N ALA A 77 -5.31 -17.33 10.21
CA ALA A 77 -5.76 -17.10 8.84
C ALA A 77 -4.93 -15.99 8.16
N HIS A 78 -4.70 -14.86 8.85
CA HIS A 78 -3.89 -13.75 8.32
C HIS A 78 -2.44 -14.15 8.08
N LYS A 79 -1.80 -14.86 9.03
CA LYS A 79 -0.41 -15.34 8.89
C LYS A 79 -0.27 -16.35 7.74
N SER A 80 -1.17 -17.32 7.71
CA SER A 80 -1.18 -18.37 6.66
C SER A 80 -1.41 -17.77 5.28
N ALA A 81 -2.37 -16.85 5.16
CA ALA A 81 -2.67 -16.17 3.90
C ALA A 81 -1.52 -15.29 3.42
N TRP A 82 -0.84 -14.58 4.32
CA TRP A 82 0.32 -13.78 3.95
C TRP A 82 1.49 -14.65 3.48
N TYR A 83 1.80 -15.72 4.22
CA TYR A 83 2.87 -16.62 3.84
C TYR A 83 2.60 -17.30 2.50
N TRP A 84 1.46 -17.96 2.33
CA TRP A 84 1.17 -18.70 1.09
C TRP A 84 0.77 -17.77 -0.05
N GLY A 85 -0.24 -16.93 0.17
CA GLY A 85 -0.77 -16.04 -0.85
C GLY A 85 0.20 -14.93 -1.25
N GLY A 86 0.80 -14.26 -0.26
CA GLY A 86 1.78 -13.21 -0.50
C GLY A 86 3.05 -13.72 -1.18
N THR A 87 3.63 -14.83 -0.70
CA THR A 87 4.84 -15.41 -1.33
C THR A 87 4.56 -15.90 -2.74
N VAL A 88 3.42 -16.57 -2.99
CA VAL A 88 3.05 -17.01 -4.34
C VAL A 88 2.88 -15.80 -5.27
N GLY A 89 2.16 -14.76 -4.83
CA GLY A 89 2.01 -13.53 -5.60
C GLY A 89 3.35 -12.85 -5.92
N MET A 90 4.27 -12.80 -4.95
CA MET A 90 5.62 -12.30 -5.15
C MET A 90 6.41 -13.15 -6.16
N THR A 91 6.37 -14.48 -6.05
CA THR A 91 7.03 -15.39 -7.00
C THR A 91 6.55 -15.16 -8.43
N VAL A 92 5.24 -15.02 -8.65
CA VAL A 92 4.69 -14.67 -9.96
C VAL A 92 5.20 -13.31 -10.44
N GLY A 93 5.21 -12.30 -9.57
CA GLY A 93 5.80 -10.99 -9.87
C GLY A 93 7.27 -11.05 -10.26
N MET A 94 8.06 -11.89 -9.58
CA MET A 94 9.49 -12.08 -9.88
C MET A 94 9.71 -12.74 -11.24
N VAL A 95 8.83 -13.64 -11.69
CA VAL A 95 8.91 -14.19 -13.05
C VAL A 95 8.79 -13.05 -14.08
N PHE A 96 7.83 -12.15 -13.91
CA PHE A 96 7.71 -10.98 -14.80
C PHE A 96 8.95 -10.08 -14.73
N MET A 97 9.48 -9.84 -13.52
CA MET A 97 10.70 -9.06 -13.37
C MET A 97 11.89 -9.68 -14.11
N ILE A 98 12.09 -11.00 -14.03
CA ILE A 98 13.15 -11.70 -14.77
C ILE A 98 12.94 -11.53 -16.29
N MET A 99 11.70 -11.63 -16.77
CA MET A 99 11.40 -11.46 -18.20
C MET A 99 11.78 -10.07 -18.73
N THR A 100 11.75 -9.03 -17.90
CA THR A 100 12.14 -7.66 -18.32
C THR A 100 13.64 -7.48 -18.57
N ILE A 101 14.47 -8.44 -18.17
CA ILE A 101 15.93 -8.38 -18.35
C ILE A 101 16.36 -9.00 -19.70
N LEU A 102 15.46 -9.74 -20.35
CA LEU A 102 15.76 -10.41 -21.62
C LEU A 102 15.87 -9.41 -22.78
N PRO A 103 16.88 -9.51 -23.67
CA PRO A 103 16.96 -8.63 -24.85
C PRO A 103 15.72 -8.68 -25.75
N GLN A 104 15.03 -9.82 -25.78
CA GLN A 104 13.81 -10.04 -26.56
C GLN A 104 12.62 -9.20 -26.08
N THR A 105 12.67 -8.66 -24.86
CA THR A 105 11.62 -7.81 -24.30
C THR A 105 11.92 -6.31 -24.43
N ALA A 106 12.98 -5.94 -25.15
CA ALA A 106 13.37 -4.54 -25.36
C ALA A 106 12.28 -3.68 -26.03
N ASP A 107 11.48 -4.29 -26.91
CA ASP A 107 10.39 -3.62 -27.62
C ASP A 107 9.03 -3.75 -26.91
N LEU A 108 8.97 -4.43 -25.75
CA LEU A 108 7.74 -4.53 -24.96
C LEU A 108 7.51 -3.24 -24.17
N ASP A 109 6.64 -2.38 -24.69
CA ASP A 109 6.17 -1.21 -23.96
C ASP A 109 4.97 -1.56 -23.06
N ILE A 110 5.20 -1.58 -21.76
CA ILE A 110 4.16 -1.81 -20.75
C ILE A 110 3.74 -0.43 -20.21
N PRO A 111 2.50 0.03 -20.43
CA PRO A 111 2.11 1.38 -20.00
C PRO A 111 2.31 1.60 -18.50
N ALA A 112 3.08 2.64 -18.17
CA ALA A 112 3.07 3.19 -16.82
C ALA A 112 1.75 3.97 -16.62
N TRP A 113 0.73 3.22 -16.20
CA TRP A 113 -0.62 3.65 -15.80
C TRP A 113 -0.73 4.85 -14.85
N ILE A 114 0.36 5.32 -14.23
CA ILE A 114 0.34 6.43 -13.26
C ILE A 114 0.70 7.74 -13.97
N ASN A 115 -0.29 8.62 -14.14
CA ASN A 115 -0.13 9.99 -14.64
C ASN A 115 0.47 10.13 -16.05
N GLY A 116 0.39 9.08 -16.88
CA GLY A 116 0.91 9.09 -18.26
C GLY A 116 2.44 9.27 -18.35
N ARG A 117 3.16 9.06 -17.24
CA ARG A 117 4.61 9.23 -17.16
C ARG A 117 5.30 7.97 -17.67
N THR A 118 6.33 8.14 -18.50
CA THR A 118 7.16 7.06 -19.07
C THR A 118 8.63 7.17 -18.66
N ASP A 119 8.91 7.86 -17.55
CA ASP A 119 10.27 7.95 -17.01
C ASP A 119 10.60 6.74 -16.11
N PRO A 120 11.90 6.44 -15.87
CA PRO A 120 12.29 5.28 -15.07
C PRO A 120 11.66 5.19 -13.67
N ALA A 121 11.40 6.33 -13.01
CA ALA A 121 10.77 6.32 -11.69
C ALA A 121 9.27 5.93 -11.77
N ALA A 122 8.59 6.30 -12.86
CA ALA A 122 7.20 5.89 -13.11
C ALA A 122 7.10 4.37 -13.35
N TYR A 123 8.01 3.79 -14.13
CA TYR A 123 8.08 2.33 -14.33
C TYR A 123 8.44 1.58 -13.05
N MET A 124 9.36 2.09 -12.24
CA MET A 124 9.68 1.53 -10.92
C MET A 124 8.43 1.49 -10.02
N ALA A 125 7.69 2.60 -9.95
CA ALA A 125 6.45 2.65 -9.19
C ALA A 125 5.40 1.66 -9.74
N ALA A 126 5.22 1.61 -11.06
CA ALA A 126 4.28 0.69 -11.69
C ALA A 126 4.59 -0.78 -11.38
N GLY A 127 5.86 -1.17 -11.47
CA GLY A 127 6.31 -2.52 -11.11
C GLY A 127 6.09 -2.84 -9.62
N ALA A 128 6.43 -1.90 -8.73
CA ALA A 128 6.20 -2.06 -7.29
C ALA A 128 4.71 -2.26 -6.96
N PHE A 129 3.82 -1.46 -7.56
CA PHE A 129 2.37 -1.63 -7.41
C PHE A 129 1.87 -2.93 -8.02
N GLY A 130 2.42 -3.35 -9.16
CA GLY A 130 2.07 -4.63 -9.80
C GLY A 130 2.40 -5.83 -8.91
N ILE A 131 3.59 -5.86 -8.32
CA ILE A 131 4.00 -6.92 -7.38
C ILE A 131 3.12 -6.87 -6.13
N LEU A 132 2.90 -5.69 -5.54
CA LEU A 132 2.02 -5.52 -4.38
C LEU A 132 0.61 -6.04 -4.68
N PHE A 133 0.06 -5.72 -5.86
CA PHE A 133 -1.24 -6.20 -6.29
C PHE A 133 -1.29 -7.73 -6.35
N LEU A 134 -0.29 -8.38 -6.96
CA LEU A 134 -0.22 -9.84 -7.01
C LEU A 134 -0.12 -10.47 -5.62
N MET A 135 0.67 -9.87 -4.72
CA MET A 135 0.78 -10.31 -3.32
C MET A 135 -0.57 -10.22 -2.60
N LEU A 136 -1.29 -9.10 -2.77
CA LEU A 136 -2.60 -8.89 -2.15
C LEU A 136 -3.69 -9.79 -2.76
N ALA A 137 -3.67 -10.01 -4.07
CA ALA A 137 -4.59 -10.94 -4.74
C ALA A 137 -4.36 -12.37 -4.26
N GLY A 138 -3.10 -12.82 -4.22
CA GLY A 138 -2.73 -14.13 -3.69
C GLY A 138 -3.12 -14.27 -2.22
N TYR A 139 -2.86 -13.24 -1.41
CA TYR A 139 -3.28 -13.17 -0.01
C TYR A 139 -4.80 -13.36 0.14
N LEU A 140 -5.63 -12.64 -0.64
CA LEU A 140 -7.09 -12.73 -0.57
C LEU A 140 -7.59 -14.13 -0.94
N ILE A 141 -7.02 -14.74 -1.98
CA ILE A 141 -7.35 -16.10 -2.41
C ILE A 141 -6.99 -17.10 -1.30
N ALA A 142 -5.77 -17.04 -0.78
CA ALA A 142 -5.31 -17.94 0.28
C ALA A 142 -6.13 -17.79 1.57
N TRP A 143 -6.49 -16.55 1.92
CA TRP A 143 -7.35 -16.25 3.05
C TRP A 143 -8.77 -16.82 2.86
N ALA A 144 -9.39 -16.60 1.71
CA ALA A 144 -10.72 -17.14 1.41
C ALA A 144 -10.74 -18.67 1.41
N TRP A 145 -9.69 -19.28 0.84
CA TRP A 145 -9.49 -20.73 0.83
C TRP A 145 -9.32 -21.30 2.25
N TRP A 146 -8.56 -20.62 3.12
CA TRP A 146 -8.34 -21.03 4.50
C TRP A 146 -9.65 -21.22 5.26
N TRP A 147 -10.59 -20.29 5.07
CA TRP A 147 -11.92 -20.37 5.67
C TRP A 147 -12.77 -21.44 5.02
N TRP A 148 -12.80 -21.54 3.69
CA TRP A 148 -13.59 -22.56 2.99
C TRP A 148 -13.24 -23.97 3.47
N ARG A 149 -11.95 -24.31 3.59
CA ARG A 149 -11.54 -25.65 4.05
C ARG A 149 -11.97 -25.98 5.49
N ARG A 150 -12.33 -24.98 6.28
CA ARG A 150 -12.67 -25.09 7.71
C ARG A 150 -14.13 -24.74 8.01
N ARG A 151 -14.97 -24.69 6.97
CA ARG A 151 -16.43 -24.76 7.08
C ARG A 151 -16.86 -26.21 7.22
#